data_AF-A0A2C6KDT5-F1
#
_entry.id   AF-A0A2C6KDT5-F1
#
_cell.length_a   1.000
_cell.length_b   1.000
_cell.length_c   1.000
_cell.angle_alpha   90.00
_cell.angle_beta   90.00
_cell.angle_gamma   90.00
#
_symmetry.space_group_name_H-M   'P 1'
#
loop_
_entity.id
_entity.type
_entity.pdbx_description
1 polymer ?
#
loop_
_entity_poly.entity_id
_entity_poly.type
_entity_poly.pdbx_seq_one_letter_code
_entity_poly.pdbx_strand_id
1 'polypeptide(L)'
;MGVEERGQVCVMIHSGSRGLGHQVATDALVAMEAAMARDQIKSNDRQLACARIDSPEGQDYLAAMAAAANYAWVNRSSLAFLAREAFAKVMKQTPEDLDMHMIYDVSHNIAKVENDVDVCIGDRKRNSMEGGKGAFCEWES
;
A
#
# COMPACT_ATOMS: atom_id res chain seq x y z
N MET A 1 -1.43 -24.41 -1.61
CA MET A 1 -1.53 -22.96 -1.89
C MET A 1 -2.61 -22.66 -2.96
N GLY A 2 -3.67 -23.49 -3.08
CA GLY A 2 -4.77 -23.26 -4.03
C GLY A 2 -4.46 -23.42 -5.52
N VAL A 3 -3.22 -23.78 -5.88
CA VAL A 3 -2.84 -24.20 -7.24
C VAL A 3 -2.45 -25.67 -7.18
N GLU A 4 -3.20 -26.53 -7.85
CA GLU A 4 -3.13 -27.98 -7.66
C GLU A 4 -2.66 -28.72 -8.91
N GLU A 5 -2.96 -28.21 -10.11
CA GLU A 5 -2.64 -28.88 -11.36
C GLU A 5 -2.20 -27.94 -12.49
N ARG A 6 -1.55 -28.52 -13.52
CA ARG A 6 -1.16 -27.79 -14.72
C ARG A 6 -2.39 -27.54 -15.59
N GLY A 7 -2.59 -26.29 -15.99
CA GLY A 7 -3.74 -25.87 -16.80
C GLY A 7 -4.88 -25.26 -15.98
N GLN A 8 -4.76 -25.21 -14.65
CA GLN A 8 -5.71 -24.50 -13.79
C GLN A 8 -5.78 -23.01 -14.18
N VAL A 9 -7.00 -22.50 -14.33
CA VAL A 9 -7.26 -21.10 -14.66
C VAL A 9 -7.27 -20.28 -13.37
N CYS A 10 -6.44 -19.23 -13.34
CA CYS A 10 -6.35 -18.31 -12.20
C CYS A 10 -6.75 -16.90 -12.61
N VAL A 11 -7.31 -16.14 -11.67
CA VAL A 11 -7.62 -14.72 -11.84
C VAL A 11 -6.68 -13.89 -10.97
N MET A 12 -5.95 -12.96 -11.59
CA MET A 12 -5.10 -12.00 -10.88
C MET A 12 -5.75 -10.61 -10.90
N ILE A 13 -5.92 -10.01 -9.73
CA ILE A 13 -6.45 -8.66 -9.58
C ILE A 13 -5.32 -7.75 -9.11
N HIS A 14 -4.89 -6.84 -9.98
CA HIS A 14 -3.88 -5.84 -9.69
C HIS A 14 -4.51 -4.45 -9.62
N SER A 15 -4.75 -3.96 -8.40
CA SER A 15 -5.31 -2.63 -8.16
C SER A 15 -4.93 -2.11 -6.77
N GLY A 16 -4.70 -0.80 -6.68
CA GLY A 16 -4.36 -0.09 -5.44
C GLY A 16 -5.53 0.73 -4.89
N SER A 17 -5.19 1.80 -4.17
CA SER A 17 -6.15 2.73 -3.54
C SER A 17 -6.76 3.74 -4.50
N ARG A 18 -6.53 3.60 -5.81
CA ARG A 18 -6.96 4.56 -6.84
C ARG A 18 -6.46 5.97 -6.50
N GLY A 19 -7.23 7.01 -6.81
CA GLY A 19 -6.85 8.40 -6.57
C GLY A 19 -6.65 8.79 -5.10
N LEU A 20 -7.22 8.02 -4.14
CA LEU A 20 -7.12 8.33 -2.72
C LEU A 20 -5.66 8.30 -2.23
N GLY A 21 -4.94 7.21 -2.48
CA GLY A 21 -3.54 7.08 -2.05
C GLY A 21 -2.61 8.06 -2.74
N HIS A 22 -2.87 8.38 -4.01
CA HIS A 22 -2.12 9.42 -4.73
C HIS A 22 -2.30 10.79 -4.09
N GLN A 23 -3.54 11.14 -3.71
CA GLN A 23 -3.81 12.41 -3.04
C GLN A 23 -3.21 12.44 -1.63
N VAL A 24 -3.33 11.35 -0.86
CA VAL A 24 -2.68 11.22 0.46
C VAL A 24 -1.17 11.44 0.36
N ALA A 25 -0.52 10.86 -0.64
CA ALA A 25 0.92 11.08 -0.87
C ALA A 25 1.23 12.53 -1.23
N THR A 26 0.41 13.14 -2.11
CA THR A 26 0.60 14.53 -2.55
C THR A 26 0.46 15.51 -1.38
N ASP A 27 -0.55 15.32 -0.54
CA ASP A 27 -0.80 16.16 0.64
C ASP A 27 0.33 16.00 1.67
N ALA A 28 0.81 14.76 1.85
CA ALA A 28 1.92 14.46 2.76
C ALA A 28 3.24 15.08 2.30
N LEU A 29 3.54 15.09 0.99
CA LEU A 29 4.74 15.72 0.45
C LEU A 29 4.80 17.21 0.81
N VAL A 30 3.68 17.93 0.66
CA VAL A 30 3.59 19.35 1.02
C VAL A 30 3.83 19.57 2.52
N ALA A 31 3.23 18.74 3.38
CA ALA A 31 3.42 18.82 4.82
C ALA A 31 4.87 18.49 5.24
N MET A 32 5.47 17.46 4.63
CA MET A 32 6.85 17.05 4.89
C MET A 32 7.86 18.10 4.41
N GLU A 33 7.65 18.75 3.27
CA GLU A 33 8.52 19.86 2.83
C GLU A 33 8.55 21.01 3.85
N ALA A 34 7.40 21.37 4.41
CA ALA A 34 7.31 22.38 5.47
C ALA A 34 8.00 21.92 6.77
N ALA A 35 7.84 20.65 7.15
CA ALA A 35 8.50 20.07 8.32
C ALA A 35 10.03 20.04 8.16
N MET A 36 10.53 19.66 6.98
CA MET A 36 11.97 19.66 6.69
C MET A 36 12.59 21.04 6.82
N ALA A 37 11.92 22.08 6.32
CA ALA A 37 12.38 23.46 6.43
C ALA A 37 12.45 23.92 7.89
N ARG A 38 11.45 23.55 8.71
CA ARG A 38 11.41 23.84 10.16
C ARG A 38 12.52 23.11 10.92
N ASP A 39 12.71 21.83 10.62
CA ASP A 39 13.61 20.94 11.36
C ASP A 39 15.04 20.93 10.79
N GLN A 40 15.31 21.78 9.79
CA GLN A 40 16.60 21.93 9.09
C GLN A 40 17.12 20.62 8.48
N ILE A 41 16.21 19.74 8.08
CA ILE A 41 16.53 18.46 7.43
C ILE A 41 16.97 18.75 6.01
N LYS A 42 18.23 18.43 5.69
CA LYS A 42 18.76 18.55 4.33
C LYS A 42 18.62 17.21 3.63
N SER A 43 17.97 17.22 2.48
CA SER A 43 17.94 16.09 1.57
C SER A 43 18.77 16.37 0.31
N ASN A 44 19.38 15.32 -0.23
CA ASN A 44 20.11 15.38 -1.50
C ASN A 44 19.16 15.47 -2.71
N ASP A 45 17.88 15.09 -2.53
CA ASP A 45 16.84 15.14 -3.56
C ASP A 45 15.53 15.68 -2.97
N ARG A 46 14.86 16.57 -3.71
CA ARG A 46 13.54 17.10 -3.31
C ARG A 46 12.46 16.02 -3.30
N GLN A 47 12.62 14.95 -4.08
CA GLN A 47 11.70 13.82 -4.09
C GLN A 47 11.79 12.96 -2.81
N LEU A 48 12.82 13.16 -1.98
CA LEU A 48 13.01 12.47 -0.71
C LEU A 48 12.46 13.30 0.46
N ALA A 49 11.25 13.86 0.31
CA ALA A 49 10.60 14.56 1.40
C ALA A 49 10.30 13.60 2.57
N CYS A 50 10.64 14.01 3.78
CA CYS A 50 10.49 13.18 4.97
C CYS A 50 10.17 14.00 6.22
N ALA A 51 9.51 13.37 7.19
CA ALA A 51 9.32 13.92 8.53
C ALA A 51 9.80 12.91 9.57
N ARG A 52 10.08 13.37 10.79
CA ARG A 52 10.34 12.46 11.91
C ARG A 52 9.07 11.67 12.21
N ILE A 53 9.17 10.37 12.49
CA ILE A 53 7.97 9.53 12.73
C ILE A 53 7.15 10.06 13.90
N ASP A 54 7.80 10.59 14.94
CA ASP A 54 7.19 11.12 16.15
C ASP A 54 6.62 12.54 15.99
N SER A 55 6.79 13.18 14.82
CA SER A 55 6.21 14.49 14.55
C SER A 55 4.71 14.39 14.22
N PRO A 56 3.94 15.48 14.39
CA PRO A 56 2.55 15.54 13.95
C PRO A 56 2.39 15.13 12.48
N GLU A 57 3.25 15.63 11.58
CA GLU A 57 3.20 15.31 10.15
C GLU A 57 3.50 13.83 9.86
N GLY A 58 4.45 13.23 10.60
CA GLY A 58 4.78 11.82 10.49
C GLY A 58 3.62 10.91 10.92
N GLN A 59 2.98 11.23 12.06
CA GLN A 59 1.82 10.48 12.55
C GLN A 59 0.59 10.65 11.65
N ASP A 60 0.32 11.87 11.19
CA ASP A 60 -0.79 12.16 10.27
C ASP A 60 -0.62 11.41 8.95
N TYR A 61 0.61 11.39 8.39
CA TYR A 61 0.90 10.63 7.18
C TYR A 61 0.69 9.12 7.38
N LEU A 62 1.18 8.54 8.47
CA LEU A 62 1.01 7.12 8.75
C LEU A 62 -0.47 6.73 8.89
N ALA A 63 -1.26 7.56 9.57
CA ALA A 63 -2.71 7.35 9.69
C ALA A 63 -3.42 7.45 8.32
N ALA A 64 -3.10 8.46 7.52
CA ALA A 64 -3.67 8.65 6.19
C ALA A 64 -3.28 7.52 5.22
N MET A 65 -2.02 7.07 5.28
CA MET A 65 -1.54 5.93 4.50
C MET A 65 -2.24 4.63 4.91
N ALA A 66 -2.46 4.40 6.20
CA ALA A 66 -3.23 3.24 6.68
C ALA A 66 -4.67 3.28 6.15
N ALA A 67 -5.30 4.45 6.13
CA ALA A 67 -6.63 4.63 5.54
C ALA A 67 -6.64 4.32 4.03
N ALA A 68 -5.64 4.79 3.29
CA ALA A 68 -5.49 4.50 1.86
C ALA A 68 -5.25 3.00 1.61
N ALA A 69 -4.46 2.33 2.45
CA ALA A 69 -4.21 0.89 2.36
C ALA A 69 -5.49 0.09 2.61
N ASN A 70 -6.28 0.47 3.63
CA ASN A 70 -7.57 -0.15 3.91
C ASN A 70 -8.54 0.03 2.73
N TYR A 71 -8.56 1.21 2.11
CA TYR A 71 -9.34 1.45 0.91
C TYR A 71 -8.90 0.56 -0.26
N ALA A 72 -7.59 0.40 -0.47
CA ALA A 72 -7.05 -0.50 -1.50
C ALA A 72 -7.50 -1.95 -1.29
N TRP A 73 -7.51 -2.42 -0.04
CA TRP A 73 -7.95 -3.78 0.29
C TRP A 73 -9.44 -3.98 0.05
N VAL A 74 -10.28 -3.03 0.46
CA VAL A 74 -11.72 -3.06 0.16
C VAL A 74 -11.95 -3.04 -1.35
N ASN A 75 -11.23 -2.20 -2.09
CA ASN A 75 -11.32 -2.13 -3.55
C ASN A 75 -10.99 -3.48 -4.21
N ARG A 76 -9.89 -4.14 -3.83
CA ARG A 76 -9.56 -5.48 -4.33
C ARG A 76 -10.59 -6.53 -3.94
N SER A 77 -11.12 -6.46 -2.73
CA SER A 77 -12.18 -7.38 -2.26
C SER A 77 -13.47 -7.22 -3.08
N SER A 78 -13.86 -5.98 -3.38
CA SER A 78 -15.00 -5.69 -4.26
C SER A 78 -14.76 -6.18 -5.69
N LEU A 79 -13.55 -5.97 -6.24
CA LEU A 79 -13.20 -6.49 -7.57
C LEU A 79 -13.21 -8.03 -7.61
N ALA A 80 -12.75 -8.69 -6.55
CA ALA A 80 -12.81 -10.15 -6.43
C ALA A 80 -14.25 -10.66 -6.40
N PHE A 81 -15.14 -9.98 -5.67
CA PHE A 81 -16.57 -10.28 -5.67
C PHE A 81 -17.18 -10.12 -7.08
N LEU A 82 -16.91 -9.00 -7.76
CA LEU A 82 -17.41 -8.75 -9.11
C LEU A 82 -16.87 -9.76 -10.13
N ALA A 83 -15.61 -10.19 -9.99
CA ALA A 83 -15.04 -11.24 -10.82
C ALA A 83 -15.79 -12.56 -10.62
N ARG A 84 -16.06 -12.95 -9.38
CA ARG A 84 -16.88 -14.15 -9.07
C ARG A 84 -18.26 -14.09 -9.70
N GLU A 85 -18.96 -12.97 -9.57
CA GLU A 85 -20.28 -12.75 -10.20
C GLU A 85 -20.23 -12.87 -11.73
N ALA A 86 -19.19 -12.31 -12.36
CA ALA A 86 -19.01 -12.40 -13.81
C ALA A 86 -18.80 -13.85 -14.28
N PHE A 87 -17.95 -14.62 -13.58
CA PHE A 87 -17.72 -16.03 -13.88
C PHE A 87 -18.98 -16.86 -13.64
N ALA A 88 -19.66 -16.67 -12.51
CA ALA A 88 -20.89 -17.37 -12.20
C ALA A 88 -21.97 -17.15 -13.29
N LYS A 89 -22.10 -15.91 -13.77
CA LYS A 89 -23.06 -15.57 -14.84
C LYS A 89 -22.78 -16.25 -16.17
N VAL A 90 -21.51 -16.38 -16.55
CA VAL A 90 -21.06 -16.97 -17.82
C VAL A 90 -21.11 -18.51 -17.74
N MET A 91 -20.59 -19.08 -16.66
CA MET A 91 -20.46 -20.52 -16.48
C MET A 91 -21.75 -21.19 -15.99
N LYS A 92 -22.74 -20.41 -15.53
CA LYS A 92 -24.02 -20.89 -14.96
C LYS A 92 -23.81 -21.79 -13.73
N GLN A 93 -22.79 -21.48 -12.95
CA GLN A 93 -22.39 -22.18 -11.72
C GLN A 93 -22.19 -21.16 -10.60
N THR A 94 -22.28 -21.58 -9.34
CA THR A 94 -21.96 -20.69 -8.22
C THR A 94 -20.44 -20.49 -8.10
N PRO A 95 -19.94 -19.39 -7.49
CA PRO A 95 -18.52 -19.23 -7.20
C PRO A 95 -17.93 -20.37 -6.35
N GLU A 96 -18.75 -20.98 -5.49
CA GLU A 96 -18.40 -22.16 -4.70
C GLU A 96 -18.24 -23.41 -5.58
N ASP A 97 -19.14 -23.64 -6.53
CA ASP A 97 -19.02 -24.75 -7.50
C ASP A 97 -17.77 -24.60 -8.39
N LEU A 98 -17.35 -23.36 -8.64
CA LEU A 98 -16.17 -23.00 -9.41
C LEU A 98 -14.88 -22.96 -8.57
N ASP A 99 -14.94 -23.30 -7.28
CA ASP A 99 -13.81 -23.31 -6.34
C ASP A 99 -13.03 -21.98 -6.30
N MET A 100 -13.74 -20.85 -6.42
CA MET A 100 -13.12 -19.52 -6.57
C MET A 100 -12.60 -18.92 -5.24
N HIS A 101 -11.58 -19.55 -4.67
CA HIS A 101 -10.93 -19.14 -3.43
C HIS A 101 -9.80 -18.13 -3.64
N MET A 102 -9.64 -17.23 -2.67
CA MET A 102 -8.50 -16.31 -2.65
C MET A 102 -7.26 -17.08 -2.18
N ILE A 103 -6.23 -17.14 -3.02
CA ILE A 103 -4.95 -17.75 -2.66
C ILE A 103 -4.16 -16.82 -1.73
N TYR A 104 -4.01 -15.55 -2.14
CA TYR A 104 -3.28 -14.55 -1.38
C TYR A 104 -3.61 -13.13 -1.86
N ASP A 105 -3.49 -12.15 -0.95
CA ASP A 105 -3.53 -10.71 -1.25
C ASP A 105 -2.26 -10.07 -0.68
N VAL A 106 -1.50 -9.38 -1.52
CA VAL A 106 -0.24 -8.71 -1.14
C VAL A 106 -0.24 -7.26 -1.62
N SER A 107 0.27 -6.37 -0.78
CA SER A 107 0.47 -4.96 -1.10
C SER A 107 1.93 -4.70 -1.42
N HIS A 108 2.21 -4.02 -2.53
CA HIS A 108 3.57 -3.65 -2.96
C HIS A 108 3.94 -2.20 -2.62
N ASN A 109 2.96 -1.35 -2.29
CA ASN A 109 3.15 0.05 -1.90
C ASN A 109 2.52 0.33 -0.54
N ILE A 110 3.26 0.02 0.52
CA ILE A 110 2.84 0.26 1.90
C ILE A 110 4.06 0.49 2.77
N ALA A 111 3.99 1.46 3.67
CA ALA A 111 4.95 1.56 4.75
C ALA A 111 4.43 0.78 5.97
N LYS A 112 5.26 -0.10 6.53
CA LYS A 112 4.92 -0.90 7.72
C LYS A 112 5.94 -0.70 8.82
N VAL A 113 5.46 -0.59 10.05
CA VAL A 113 6.29 -0.67 11.25
C VAL A 113 6.39 -2.16 11.62
N GLU A 114 7.59 -2.72 11.53
CA GLU A 114 7.87 -4.10 11.95
C GLU A 114 8.66 -4.13 13.26
N ASN A 115 8.60 -5.25 13.98
CA ASN A 115 9.09 -5.37 15.37
C ASN A 115 10.61 -5.12 15.52
N ASP A 116 11.36 -5.16 14.43
CA ASP A 116 12.79 -4.85 14.38
C ASP A 116 13.02 -3.49 13.72
N VAL A 117 12.84 -2.43 14.50
CA VAL A 117 13.41 -1.06 14.39
C VAL A 117 13.24 -0.25 13.08
N ASP A 118 12.80 -0.83 11.97
CA ASP A 118 12.79 -0.24 10.64
C ASP A 118 11.37 -0.02 10.08
N VAL A 119 11.20 1.07 9.32
CA VAL A 119 10.01 1.29 8.49
C VAL A 119 10.33 0.76 7.10
N CYS A 120 9.68 -0.33 6.70
CA CYS A 120 9.80 -0.88 5.35
C CYS A 120 8.80 -0.16 4.44
N ILE A 121 9.26 0.41 3.32
CA ILE A 121 8.39 0.96 2.26
C ILE A 121 8.45 0.00 1.06
N GLY A 122 7.36 -0.73 0.83
CA GLY A 122 7.32 -1.84 -0.13
C GLY A 122 8.22 -3.03 0.27
N ASP A 123 8.59 -3.88 -0.69
CA ASP A 123 9.46 -5.05 -0.47
C ASP A 123 10.95 -4.68 -0.27
N ARG A 124 11.30 -3.39 -0.26
CA ARG A 124 12.67 -2.93 -0.05
C ARG A 124 12.86 -2.34 1.35
N LYS A 125 13.70 -3.00 2.16
CA LYS A 125 14.31 -2.40 3.35
C LYS A 125 15.19 -1.22 2.92
N ARG A 126 14.91 -0.01 3.40
CA ARG A 126 15.79 1.14 3.24
C ARG A 126 16.21 1.64 4.61
N ASN A 127 17.52 1.69 4.85
CA ASN A 127 18.11 2.06 6.14
C ASN A 127 17.67 3.46 6.57
N SER A 128 17.37 3.58 7.87
CA SER A 128 17.06 4.82 8.58
C SER A 128 18.18 5.86 8.42
N MET A 129 17.82 7.14 8.33
CA MET A 129 18.79 8.24 8.38
C MET A 129 19.48 8.26 9.75
N GLU A 130 20.78 8.49 9.78
CA GLU A 130 21.53 8.80 11.00
C GLU A 130 20.90 10.03 11.69
N GLY A 131 20.15 9.81 12.77
CA GLY A 131 19.53 10.87 13.56
C GLY A 131 18.12 10.61 14.10
N GLY A 132 17.45 9.54 13.68
CA GLY A 132 16.13 9.15 14.21
C GLY A 132 15.27 8.44 13.18
N LYS A 133 14.23 7.72 13.63
CA LYS A 133 13.31 7.04 12.72
C LYS A 133 12.54 8.09 11.89
N GLY A 134 12.66 8.03 10.57
CA GLY A 134 11.97 8.92 9.63
C GLY A 134 10.80 8.22 8.92
N ALA A 135 9.70 8.93 8.72
CA ALA A 135 8.63 8.53 7.81
C ALA A 135 8.94 9.12 6.44
N PHE A 136 9.00 8.27 5.41
CA PHE A 136 9.14 8.71 4.03
C PHE A 136 7.85 8.48 3.27
N CYS A 137 7.53 9.41 2.39
CA CYS A 137 6.43 9.26 1.45
C CYS A 137 6.95 8.67 0.14
N GLU A 138 6.70 7.39 -0.12
CA GLU A 138 6.96 6.76 -1.42
C GLU A 138 5.69 6.05 -1.89
N TRP A 139 5.22 6.40 -3.09
CA TRP A 139 4.06 5.80 -3.75
C TRP A 139 4.39 5.65 -5.24
N GLU A 140 4.72 4.44 -5.68
CA GLU A 140 4.83 4.13 -7.12
C GLU A 140 3.49 3.55 -7.60
N SER A 141 2.82 4.17 -8.57
CA SER A 141 1.54 3.70 -9.11
C SER A 141 1.68 2.52 -10.04
#